data_AF-A0A661UZY7-F1
#
_entry.id   AF-A0A661UZY7-F1
#
_cell.length_a   1.000
_cell.length_b   1.000
_cell.length_c   1.000
_cell.angle_alpha   90.00
_cell.angle_beta   90.00
_cell.angle_gamma   90.00
#
_symmetry.space_group_name_H-M   'P 1'
#
loop_
_entity.id
_entity.type
_entity.pdbx_description
1 polymer ?
#
loop_
_entity_poly.entity_id
_entity_poly.type
_entity_poly.pdbx_seq_one_letter_code
_entity_poly.pdbx_strand_id
1 'polypeptide(L)'
;MNTQYFIPFMFILGFFLLYIGLKIIIGKKPIIMNSKWLLVMLIILYIPLLIIPIIIDILNSELDYFETSLALILLIVLVVFIRRALNGYQLIGISGDTFQDCLSHSLENLNIEYEEKLNKMIIPSKDLTILCSMQSWSGQAQVQFKGNKDKEFINSLIKEIKKYMRNNEIILMKMPAFFYTILGVITIVMSVYYVLKI
;
A
#
# COMPACT_ATOMS: atom_id res chain seq x y z
N MET A 1 -29.46 7.97 -2.37
CA MET A 1 -28.10 7.49 -2.67
C MET A 1 -27.96 6.10 -2.07
N ASN A 2 -27.74 5.07 -2.87
CA ASN A 2 -27.74 3.66 -2.44
C ASN A 2 -26.45 3.31 -1.67
N THR A 3 -26.25 3.94 -0.52
CA THR A 3 -25.10 3.76 0.38
C THR A 3 -25.02 2.33 0.95
N GLN A 4 -26.10 1.56 0.90
CA GLN A 4 -26.19 0.21 1.42
C GLN A 4 -25.16 -0.74 0.79
N TYR A 5 -24.92 -0.60 -0.52
CA TYR A 5 -24.00 -1.46 -1.25
C TYR A 5 -22.53 -1.23 -0.89
N PHE A 6 -22.18 -0.10 -0.25
CA PHE A 6 -20.81 0.22 0.14
C PHE A 6 -20.41 -0.40 1.47
N ILE A 7 -21.38 -0.78 2.28
CA ILE A 7 -21.18 -1.24 3.66
C ILE A 7 -20.23 -2.45 3.73
N PRO A 8 -20.39 -3.53 2.92
CA PRO A 8 -19.48 -4.66 2.99
C PRO A 8 -18.03 -4.27 2.69
N PHE A 9 -17.83 -3.35 1.73
CA PHE A 9 -16.52 -2.87 1.32
C PHE A 9 -15.86 -2.01 2.41
N MET A 10 -16.65 -1.19 3.10
CA MET A 10 -16.17 -0.42 4.25
C MET A 10 -15.75 -1.33 5.41
N PHE A 11 -16.48 -2.43 5.68
CA PHE A 11 -16.04 -3.42 6.67
C PHE A 11 -14.71 -4.05 6.29
N ILE A 12 -14.57 -4.52 5.04
CA ILE A 12 -13.33 -5.14 4.55
C ILE A 12 -12.15 -4.17 4.71
N LEU A 13 -12.32 -2.90 4.29
CA LEU A 13 -11.28 -1.88 4.44
C LEU A 13 -10.98 -1.61 5.92
N GLY A 14 -12.01 -1.44 6.76
CA GLY A 14 -11.86 -1.17 8.17
C GLY A 14 -11.06 -2.26 8.89
N PHE A 15 -11.40 -3.53 8.66
CA PHE A 15 -10.64 -4.66 9.20
C PHE A 15 -9.22 -4.73 8.65
N PHE A 16 -9.00 -4.43 7.37
CA PHE A 16 -7.67 -4.39 6.78
C PHE A 16 -6.78 -3.31 7.41
N LEU A 17 -7.29 -2.09 7.58
CA LEU A 17 -6.56 -1.00 8.23
C LEU A 17 -6.26 -1.33 9.69
N LEU A 18 -7.25 -1.86 10.41
CA LEU A 18 -7.12 -2.28 11.79
C LEU A 18 -6.09 -3.41 11.92
N TYR A 19 -6.07 -4.36 10.99
CA TYR A 19 -5.05 -5.42 10.92
C TYR A 19 -3.63 -4.84 10.78
N ILE A 20 -3.42 -3.86 9.90
CA ILE A 20 -2.11 -3.20 9.75
C ILE A 20 -1.69 -2.55 11.06
N GLY A 21 -2.56 -1.72 11.65
CA GLY A 21 -2.26 -1.00 12.89
C GLY A 21 -1.98 -1.93 14.07
N LEU A 22 -2.87 -2.90 14.31
CA LEU A 22 -2.70 -3.88 15.39
C LEU A 22 -1.46 -4.74 15.22
N LYS A 23 -1.15 -5.18 13.99
CA LYS A 23 0.03 -6.01 13.75
C LYS A 23 1.33 -5.28 14.06
N ILE A 24 1.41 -3.97 13.83
CA ILE A 24 2.57 -3.16 14.24
C ILE A 24 2.61 -3.00 15.76
N ILE A 25 1.48 -2.69 16.40
CA ILE A 25 1.39 -2.46 17.86
C ILE A 25 1.75 -3.74 18.63
N ILE A 26 1.12 -4.86 18.28
CA ILE A 26 1.29 -6.15 18.95
C ILE A 26 2.64 -6.76 18.59
N GLY A 27 2.99 -6.75 17.30
CA GLY A 27 4.22 -7.35 16.81
C GLY A 27 5.47 -6.55 17.19
N LYS A 28 5.33 -5.27 17.56
CA LYS A 28 6.42 -4.32 17.84
C LYS A 28 7.50 -4.29 16.76
N LYS A 29 7.12 -4.60 15.52
CA LYS A 29 8.02 -4.68 14.37
C LYS A 29 7.37 -4.03 13.15
N PRO A 30 8.18 -3.41 12.26
CA PRO A 30 7.67 -2.89 11.00
C PRO A 30 7.07 -3.99 10.15
N ILE A 31 6.09 -3.64 9.32
CA ILE A 31 5.48 -4.56 8.36
C ILE A 31 6.07 -4.29 6.99
N ILE A 32 6.56 -5.34 6.33
CA ILE A 32 6.74 -5.31 4.88
C ILE A 32 5.52 -5.92 4.21
N MET A 33 4.90 -5.17 3.30
CA MET A 33 3.86 -5.68 2.44
C MET A 33 4.12 -5.33 0.97
N ASN A 34 3.61 -6.17 0.09
CA ASN A 34 3.58 -5.83 -1.32
C ASN A 34 2.56 -4.70 -1.52
N SER A 35 2.98 -3.61 -2.17
CA SER A 35 2.13 -2.43 -2.42
C SER A 35 0.84 -2.77 -3.19
N LYS A 36 0.84 -3.90 -3.91
CA LYS A 36 -0.35 -4.43 -4.59
C LYS A 36 -1.52 -4.69 -3.64
N TRP A 37 -1.29 -5.05 -2.38
CA TRP A 37 -2.38 -5.28 -1.43
C TRP A 37 -3.17 -3.99 -1.14
N LEU A 38 -2.47 -2.87 -0.96
CA LEU A 38 -3.13 -1.57 -0.79
C LEU A 38 -3.87 -1.15 -2.07
N LEU A 39 -3.28 -1.39 -3.23
CA LEU A 39 -3.94 -1.14 -4.51
C LEU A 39 -5.25 -1.96 -4.63
N VAL A 40 -5.23 -3.24 -4.28
CA VAL A 40 -6.42 -4.10 -4.31
C VAL A 40 -7.48 -3.55 -3.35
N MET A 41 -7.11 -3.15 -2.13
CA MET A 41 -8.06 -2.59 -1.17
C MET A 41 -8.68 -1.27 -1.64
N LEU A 42 -7.90 -0.39 -2.28
CA LEU A 42 -8.43 0.83 -2.88
C LEU A 42 -9.38 0.51 -4.04
N ILE A 43 -9.01 -0.40 -4.94
CA ILE A 43 -9.87 -0.80 -6.07
C ILE A 43 -11.20 -1.37 -5.54
N ILE A 44 -11.15 -2.26 -4.55
CA ILE A 44 -12.34 -2.86 -3.93
C ILE A 44 -13.26 -1.77 -3.36
N LEU A 45 -12.72 -0.70 -2.78
CA LEU A 45 -13.50 0.41 -2.24
C LEU A 45 -14.12 1.29 -3.33
N TYR A 46 -13.36 1.60 -4.40
CA TYR A 46 -13.79 2.54 -5.44
C TYR A 46 -14.65 1.90 -6.53
N ILE A 47 -14.56 0.57 -6.74
CA ILE A 47 -15.40 -0.13 -7.72
C ILE A 47 -16.90 0.11 -7.48
N PRO A 48 -17.46 -0.09 -6.27
CA PRO A 48 -18.85 0.19 -5.99
C PRO A 48 -19.24 1.65 -6.24
N LEU A 49 -18.31 2.59 -5.96
CA LEU A 49 -18.53 4.02 -6.14
C LEU A 49 -18.79 4.39 -7.59
N LEU A 50 -18.16 3.64 -8.50
CA LEU A 50 -18.13 3.97 -9.92
C LEU A 50 -19.08 3.10 -10.72
N ILE A 51 -19.23 1.81 -10.37
CA ILE A 51 -20.05 0.87 -11.13
C ILE A 51 -21.54 0.95 -10.75
N ILE A 52 -21.86 1.13 -9.46
CA ILE A 52 -23.26 1.07 -9.01
C ILE A 52 -24.13 2.18 -9.64
N PRO A 53 -23.68 3.44 -9.72
CA PRO A 53 -24.46 4.48 -10.41
C PRO A 53 -24.75 4.09 -11.85
N ILE A 54 -23.73 3.63 -12.59
CA ILE A 54 -23.86 3.20 -13.99
C ILE A 54 -24.90 2.07 -14.13
N ILE A 55 -24.90 1.08 -13.23
CA ILE A 55 -25.89 -0.01 -13.24
C ILE A 55 -27.31 0.54 -13.02
N ILE A 56 -27.49 1.46 -12.07
CA ILE A 56 -28.80 2.06 -11.78
C ILE A 56 -29.29 2.85 -13.00
N ASP A 57 -28.43 3.65 -13.62
CA ASP A 57 -28.78 4.46 -14.79
C ASP A 57 -29.16 3.57 -16.00
N ILE A 58 -28.45 2.45 -16.19
CA ILE A 58 -28.79 1.42 -17.18
C ILE A 58 -30.19 0.84 -16.89
N LEU A 59 -30.47 0.46 -15.65
CA LEU A 59 -31.74 -0.16 -15.26
C LEU A 59 -32.92 0.81 -15.40
N ASN A 60 -32.70 2.10 -15.15
CA ASN A 60 -33.73 3.14 -15.27
C ASN A 60 -33.89 3.66 -16.70
N SER A 61 -33.04 3.24 -17.65
CA SER A 61 -32.98 3.78 -19.02
C SER A 61 -32.68 5.29 -19.09
N GLU A 62 -32.01 5.83 -18.06
CA GLU A 62 -31.64 7.24 -17.91
C GLU A 62 -30.14 7.48 -18.16
N LEU A 63 -29.53 6.60 -18.95
CA LEU A 63 -28.08 6.62 -19.21
C LEU A 63 -27.64 7.94 -19.86
N ASP A 64 -26.98 8.79 -19.08
CA ASP A 64 -26.16 9.86 -19.63
C ASP A 64 -24.81 9.27 -20.06
N TYR A 65 -24.63 9.14 -21.38
CA TYR A 65 -23.40 8.64 -21.99
C TYR A 65 -22.19 9.53 -21.67
N PHE A 66 -22.39 10.84 -21.47
CA PHE A 66 -21.30 11.76 -21.16
C PHE A 66 -20.79 11.54 -19.73
N GLU A 67 -21.68 11.52 -18.74
CA GLU A 67 -21.30 11.30 -17.33
C GLU A 67 -20.68 9.91 -17.13
N THR A 68 -21.29 8.89 -17.75
CA THR A 68 -20.80 7.50 -17.67
C THR A 68 -19.40 7.35 -18.28
N SER A 69 -19.18 7.91 -19.47
CA SER A 69 -17.86 7.83 -20.13
C SER A 69 -16.79 8.60 -19.37
N LEU A 70 -17.12 9.78 -18.82
CA LEU A 70 -16.22 10.56 -17.98
C LEU A 70 -15.83 9.79 -16.70
N ALA A 71 -16.80 9.17 -16.02
CA ALA A 71 -16.55 8.37 -14.82
C ALA A 71 -15.61 7.17 -15.12
N LEU A 72 -15.81 6.48 -16.25
CA LEU A 72 -14.94 5.38 -16.68
C LEU A 72 -13.52 5.84 -17.02
N ILE A 73 -13.37 6.98 -17.70
CA ILE A 73 -12.05 7.56 -18.00
C ILE A 73 -11.33 7.92 -16.69
N LEU A 74 -12.02 8.57 -15.75
CA LEU A 74 -11.45 8.91 -14.45
C LEU A 74 -11.03 7.66 -13.66
N LEU A 75 -11.82 6.58 -13.71
CA LEU A 75 -11.46 5.30 -13.10
C LEU A 75 -10.17 4.72 -13.70
N ILE A 76 -10.06 4.70 -15.03
CA ILE A 76 -8.88 4.17 -15.71
C ILE A 76 -7.65 5.01 -15.33
N VAL A 77 -7.76 6.34 -15.35
CA VAL A 77 -6.69 7.25 -14.94
C VAL A 77 -6.26 7.00 -13.50
N LEU A 78 -7.23 6.87 -12.58
CA LEU A 78 -6.98 6.59 -11.17
C LEU A 78 -6.23 5.25 -10.99
N VAL A 79 -6.69 4.18 -11.65
CA VAL A 79 -6.07 2.85 -11.57
C VAL A 79 -4.64 2.89 -12.12
N VAL A 80 -4.41 3.54 -13.26
CA VAL A 80 -3.07 3.68 -13.85
C VAL A 80 -2.15 4.49 -12.94
N PHE A 81 -2.64 5.59 -12.38
CA PHE A 81 -1.90 6.45 -11.46
C PHE A 81 -1.53 5.69 -10.18
N ILE A 82 -2.50 5.05 -9.52
CA ILE A 82 -2.28 4.25 -8.31
C ILE A 82 -1.33 3.10 -8.60
N ARG A 83 -1.45 2.41 -9.74
CA ARG A 83 -0.53 1.33 -10.13
C ARG A 83 0.91 1.83 -10.28
N ARG A 84 1.11 3.03 -10.81
CA ARG A 84 2.45 3.64 -10.92
C ARG A 84 2.99 4.08 -9.56
N ALA A 85 2.14 4.66 -8.70
CA ALA A 85 2.53 5.11 -7.36
C ALA A 85 2.82 3.94 -6.39
N LEU A 86 2.01 2.89 -6.44
CA LEU A 86 2.07 1.74 -5.54
C LEU A 86 2.82 0.55 -6.17
N ASN A 87 3.94 0.79 -6.83
CA ASN A 87 4.77 -0.28 -7.38
C ASN A 87 5.88 -0.66 -6.39
N GLY A 88 6.02 -1.94 -6.06
CA GLY A 88 7.08 -2.45 -5.18
C GLY A 88 6.60 -2.86 -3.79
N TYR A 89 7.42 -2.68 -2.77
CA TYR A 89 7.15 -3.07 -1.38
C TYR A 89 7.09 -1.85 -0.48
N GLN A 90 6.14 -1.84 0.44
CA GLN A 90 6.04 -0.82 1.48
C GLN A 90 6.48 -1.40 2.81
N LEU A 91 7.19 -0.58 3.55
CA LEU A 91 7.60 -0.80 4.93
C LEU A 91 6.87 0.22 5.79
N ILE A 92 6.09 -0.27 6.76
CA ILE A 92 5.25 0.56 7.62
C ILE A 92 5.74 0.43 9.06
N GLY A 93 5.93 1.57 9.72
CA GLY A 93 6.41 1.67 11.09
C GLY A 93 7.93 1.69 11.22
N ILE A 94 8.65 2.01 10.14
CA ILE A 94 10.11 2.06 10.13
C ILE A 94 10.60 3.51 10.17
N SER A 95 11.66 3.76 10.93
CA SER A 95 12.37 5.05 10.89
C SER A 95 13.19 5.18 9.60
N GLY A 96 13.61 6.40 9.29
CA GLY A 96 14.36 6.62 8.07
C GLY A 96 15.76 6.03 8.08
N ASP A 97 16.48 6.27 9.16
CA ASP A 97 17.84 5.79 9.35
C ASP A 97 17.84 4.25 9.34
N THR A 98 16.93 3.62 10.09
CA THR A 98 16.84 2.16 10.13
C THR A 98 16.44 1.55 8.78
N PHE A 99 15.70 2.28 7.95
CA PHE A 99 15.37 1.80 6.61
C PHE A 99 16.61 1.75 5.69
N GLN A 100 17.45 2.80 5.73
CA GLN A 100 18.69 2.84 4.97
C GLN A 100 19.64 1.73 5.44
N ASP A 101 19.88 1.62 6.75
CA ASP A 101 20.75 0.59 7.34
C ASP A 101 20.28 -0.82 6.94
N CYS A 102 18.97 -1.06 7.01
CA CYS A 102 18.38 -2.35 6.68
C CYS A 102 18.58 -2.70 5.20
N LEU A 103 18.41 -1.73 4.30
CA LEU A 103 18.53 -1.96 2.87
C LEU A 103 19.99 -2.19 2.47
N SER A 104 20.91 -1.33 2.93
CA SER A 104 22.35 -1.45 2.66
C SER A 104 22.90 -2.77 3.20
N HIS A 105 22.58 -3.11 4.45
CA HIS A 105 23.00 -4.40 5.03
C HIS A 105 22.43 -5.61 4.28
N SER A 106 21.20 -5.51 3.76
CA SER A 106 20.59 -6.59 2.99
C SER A 106 21.27 -6.79 1.63
N LEU A 107 21.75 -5.72 1.00
CA LEU A 107 22.51 -5.80 -0.27
C LEU A 107 23.92 -6.35 -0.03
N GLU A 108 24.58 -5.92 1.04
CA GLU A 108 25.88 -6.43 1.47
C GLU A 108 25.83 -7.94 1.77
N ASN A 109 24.82 -8.40 2.51
CA ASN A 109 24.63 -9.83 2.79
C ASN A 109 24.39 -10.68 1.54
N LEU A 110 23.90 -10.07 0.46
CA LEU A 110 23.73 -10.73 -0.83
C LEU A 110 24.97 -10.61 -1.73
N ASN A 111 26.06 -10.01 -1.24
CA ASN A 111 27.28 -9.69 -1.99
C ASN A 111 26.99 -8.93 -3.29
N ILE A 112 26.08 -7.96 -3.22
CA ILE A 112 25.71 -7.13 -4.37
C ILE A 112 26.45 -5.81 -4.30
N GLU A 113 27.26 -5.53 -5.32
CA GLU A 113 27.80 -4.20 -5.55
C GLU A 113 26.68 -3.26 -6.02
N TYR A 114 26.59 -2.09 -5.39
CA TYR A 114 25.62 -1.06 -5.75
C TYR A 114 26.25 0.33 -5.72
N GLU A 115 25.76 1.20 -6.60
CA GLU A 115 26.05 2.63 -6.55
C GLU A 115 24.90 3.35 -5.84
N GLU A 116 25.19 3.97 -4.70
CA GLU A 116 24.22 4.82 -4.01
C GLU A 116 24.16 6.20 -4.67
N LYS A 117 22.93 6.64 -5.00
CA LYS A 117 22.61 7.99 -5.45
C LYS A 117 21.39 8.48 -4.68
N LEU A 118 21.11 9.78 -4.75
CA LEU A 118 19.98 10.37 -4.02
C LEU A 118 18.66 9.64 -4.34
N ASN A 119 18.06 9.01 -3.32
CA ASN A 119 16.83 8.22 -3.37
C ASN A 119 16.85 7.00 -4.31
N LYS A 120 18.03 6.52 -4.71
CA LYS A 120 18.15 5.34 -5.59
C LYS A 120 19.45 4.57 -5.39
N MET A 121 19.37 3.26 -5.46
CA MET A 121 20.53 2.37 -5.52
C MET A 121 20.55 1.69 -6.89
N ILE A 122 21.63 1.86 -7.63
CA ILE A 122 21.82 1.25 -8.94
C ILE A 122 22.64 -0.02 -8.75
N ILE A 123 22.19 -1.13 -9.32
CA ILE A 123 22.86 -2.42 -9.28
C ILE A 123 23.29 -2.73 -10.73
N PRO A 124 24.52 -2.36 -11.14
CA PRO A 124 24.95 -2.50 -12.52
C PRO A 124 24.95 -3.95 -13.00
N SER A 125 25.35 -4.88 -12.14
CA SER A 125 25.43 -6.32 -12.44
C SER A 125 24.10 -6.96 -12.82
N LYS A 126 22.96 -6.34 -12.49
CA LYS A 126 21.60 -6.84 -12.76
C LYS A 126 20.78 -5.93 -13.68
N ASP A 127 21.34 -4.83 -14.18
CA ASP A 127 20.59 -3.78 -14.90
C ASP A 127 19.30 -3.40 -14.15
N LEU A 128 19.45 -3.14 -12.84
CA LEU A 128 18.35 -2.91 -11.92
C LEU A 128 18.60 -1.64 -11.12
N THR A 129 17.57 -0.80 -11.02
CA THR A 129 17.55 0.35 -10.12
C THR A 129 16.51 0.13 -9.04
N ILE A 130 16.94 0.21 -7.80
CA ILE A 130 16.08 0.27 -6.62
C ILE A 130 15.81 1.74 -6.32
N LEU A 131 14.55 2.14 -6.36
CA LEU A 131 14.12 3.47 -5.90
C LEU A 131 13.64 3.37 -4.47
N CYS A 132 14.16 4.27 -3.65
CA CYS A 132 13.87 4.33 -2.23
C CYS A 132 13.16 5.64 -1.96
N SER A 133 11.90 5.57 -1.56
CA SER A 133 11.16 6.74 -1.09
C SER A 133 10.83 6.56 0.38
N MET A 134 11.04 7.64 1.13
CA MET A 134 10.88 7.62 2.58
C MET A 134 10.09 8.86 2.98
N GLN A 135 9.05 8.63 3.77
CA GLN A 135 8.25 9.68 4.38
C GLN A 135 8.53 9.65 5.88
N SER A 136 9.59 10.34 6.29
CA SER A 136 10.13 10.27 7.65
C SER A 136 9.08 10.62 8.71
N TRP A 137 8.18 11.57 8.41
CA TRP A 137 7.13 11.97 9.35
C TRP A 137 6.04 10.89 9.53
N SER A 138 5.75 10.09 8.50
CA SER A 138 4.70 9.08 8.55
C SER A 138 5.21 7.69 8.92
N GLY A 139 6.53 7.51 9.06
CA GLY A 139 7.13 6.21 9.34
C GLY A 139 6.89 5.18 8.24
N GLN A 140 6.78 5.64 7.00
CA GLN A 140 6.57 4.80 5.82
C GLN A 140 7.75 4.93 4.87
N ALA A 141 8.22 3.78 4.40
CA ALA A 141 9.21 3.69 3.34
C ALA A 141 8.69 2.78 2.22
N GLN A 142 9.17 3.00 1.01
CA GLN A 142 8.82 2.19 -0.14
C GLN A 142 10.07 1.89 -0.96
N VAL A 143 10.15 0.63 -1.38
CA VAL A 143 11.19 0.10 -2.25
C VAL A 143 10.54 -0.26 -3.58
N GLN A 144 10.88 0.47 -4.63
CA GLN A 144 10.42 0.20 -5.99
C GLN A 144 11.56 -0.34 -6.86
N PHE A 145 11.25 -1.26 -7.77
CA PHE A 145 12.22 -1.86 -8.68
C PHE A 145 11.95 -1.40 -10.12
N LYS A 146 12.96 -0.83 -10.77
CA LYS A 146 12.96 -0.42 -12.19
C LYS A 146 14.07 -1.13 -12.96
N GLY A 147 13.83 -1.47 -14.22
CA GLY A 147 14.75 -2.29 -15.03
C GLY A 147 14.39 -3.77 -14.98
N ASN A 148 15.41 -4.65 -14.99
CA ASN A 148 15.23 -6.10 -15.02
C ASN A 148 14.68 -6.61 -13.67
N LYS A 149 13.41 -7.05 -13.66
CA LYS A 149 12.70 -7.52 -12.46
C LYS A 149 12.93 -9.00 -12.22
N ASP A 150 14.17 -9.36 -11.94
CA ASP A 150 14.55 -10.68 -11.44
C ASP A 150 13.79 -10.97 -10.13
N LYS A 151 12.78 -11.84 -10.22
CA LYS A 151 11.90 -12.17 -9.09
C LYS A 151 12.66 -12.89 -7.98
N GLU A 152 13.65 -13.70 -8.32
CA GLU A 152 14.43 -14.45 -7.33
C GLU A 152 15.27 -13.48 -6.51
N PHE A 153 15.95 -12.56 -7.18
CA PHE A 153 16.69 -11.50 -6.51
C PHE A 153 15.80 -10.63 -5.61
N ILE A 154 14.66 -10.16 -6.14
CA ILE A 154 13.74 -9.32 -5.36
C ILE A 154 13.23 -10.08 -4.12
N ASN A 155 12.88 -11.36 -4.26
CA ASN A 155 12.41 -12.16 -3.13
C ASN A 155 13.52 -12.38 -2.09
N SER A 156 14.76 -12.63 -2.54
CA SER A 156 15.93 -12.76 -1.66
C SER A 156 16.23 -11.47 -0.91
N LEU A 157 16.19 -10.31 -1.58
CA LEU A 157 16.37 -9.01 -0.96
C LEU A 157 15.29 -8.75 0.10
N ILE A 158 14.02 -8.95 -0.23
CA ILE A 158 12.92 -8.77 0.74
C ILE A 158 13.04 -9.75 1.92
N LYS A 159 13.55 -10.96 1.70
CA LYS A 159 13.80 -11.94 2.76
C LYS A 159 14.91 -11.47 3.71
N GLU A 160 16.03 -10.95 3.18
CA GLU A 160 17.12 -10.41 4.00
C GLU A 160 16.67 -9.15 4.77
N ILE A 161 15.88 -8.26 4.16
CA ILE A 161 15.30 -7.11 4.85
C ILE A 161 14.41 -7.59 6.02
N LYS A 162 13.54 -8.58 5.80
CA LYS A 162 12.72 -9.16 6.88
C LYS A 162 13.57 -9.79 7.98
N LYS A 163 14.66 -10.47 7.62
CA LYS A 163 15.57 -11.12 8.56
C LYS A 163 16.32 -10.09 9.40
N TYR A 164 16.86 -9.05 8.78
CA TYR A 164 17.46 -7.92 9.48
C TYR A 164 16.47 -7.32 10.48
N MET A 165 15.26 -7.04 10.03
CA MET A 165 14.24 -6.46 10.91
C MET A 165 13.75 -7.40 12.01
N ARG A 166 13.92 -8.71 11.83
CA ARG A 166 13.57 -9.69 12.85
C ARG A 166 14.65 -9.77 13.94
N ASN A 167 15.91 -9.67 13.53
CA ASN A 167 17.07 -10.01 14.37
C ASN A 167 17.70 -8.80 15.04
N ASN A 168 17.48 -7.59 14.53
CA ASN A 168 18.01 -6.36 15.10
C ASN A 168 16.92 -5.56 15.82
N GLU A 169 17.33 -4.76 16.81
CA GLU A 169 16.46 -3.77 17.41
C GLU A 169 16.26 -2.61 16.42
N ILE A 170 15.00 -2.36 16.07
CA ILE A 170 14.62 -1.30 15.13
C ILE A 170 13.95 -0.17 15.89
N ILE A 171 14.30 1.07 15.52
CA ILE A 171 13.54 2.24 15.93
C ILE A 171 12.16 2.18 15.25
N LEU A 172 11.17 1.71 16.01
CA LEU A 172 9.81 1.55 15.56
C LEU A 172 9.06 2.89 15.62
N MET A 173 8.59 3.36 14.47
CA MET A 173 7.68 4.50 14.40
C MET A 173 6.24 4.03 14.63
N LYS A 174 5.66 4.40 15.78
CA LYS A 174 4.30 3.98 16.15
C LYS A 174 3.20 4.82 15.49
N MET A 175 3.54 5.99 14.96
CA MET A 175 2.59 6.93 14.34
C MET A 175 1.70 6.27 13.26
N PRO A 176 2.24 5.57 12.25
CA PRO A 176 1.40 4.91 11.25
C PRO A 176 0.50 3.84 11.86
N ALA A 177 0.96 3.15 12.92
CA ALA A 177 0.15 2.13 13.57
C ALA A 177 -1.10 2.73 14.23
N PHE A 178 -0.94 3.83 14.99
CA PHE A 178 -2.07 4.56 15.55
C PHE A 178 -3.01 5.10 14.47
N PHE A 179 -2.45 5.68 13.41
CA PHE A 179 -3.23 6.20 12.30
C PHE A 179 -4.10 5.13 11.64
N TYR A 180 -3.50 3.98 11.29
CA TYR A 180 -4.24 2.86 10.69
C TYR A 180 -5.27 2.25 11.64
N THR A 181 -4.97 2.14 12.94
CA THR A 181 -5.92 1.65 13.94
C THR A 181 -7.12 2.59 14.10
N ILE A 182 -6.87 3.90 14.28
CA ILE A 182 -7.94 4.90 14.46
C ILE A 182 -8.82 4.95 13.20
N LEU A 183 -8.21 5.00 12.01
CA LEU A 183 -8.97 4.98 10.76
C LEU A 183 -9.79 3.70 10.63
N GLY A 184 -9.21 2.53 10.92
CA GLY A 184 -9.93 1.26 10.88
C GLY A 184 -11.15 1.24 11.81
N VAL A 185 -10.99 1.71 13.05
CA VAL A 185 -12.10 1.81 14.01
C VAL A 185 -13.18 2.77 13.51
N ILE A 186 -12.81 3.97 13.05
CA ILE A 186 -13.76 4.95 12.50
C ILE A 186 -14.52 4.34 11.32
N THR A 187 -13.84 3.70 10.37
CA THR A 187 -14.47 3.08 9.21
C THR A 187 -15.47 2.00 9.63
N ILE A 188 -15.13 1.16 10.61
CA ILE A 188 -16.03 0.12 11.13
C ILE A 188 -17.25 0.74 11.83
N VAL A 189 -17.04 1.71 12.73
CA VAL A 189 -18.14 2.39 13.44
C VAL A 189 -19.09 3.07 12.46
N MET A 190 -18.56 3.76 11.45
CA MET A 190 -19.37 4.35 10.39
C MET A 190 -20.15 3.30 9.61
N SER A 191 -19.53 2.16 9.28
CA SER A 191 -20.19 1.05 8.59
C SER A 191 -21.37 0.51 9.40
N VAL A 192 -21.18 0.28 10.70
CA VAL A 192 -22.24 -0.17 11.62
C VAL A 192 -23.36 0.88 11.74
N TYR A 193 -23.00 2.16 11.88
CA TYR A 193 -23.98 3.24 11.93
C TYR A 193 -24.85 3.29 10.66
N TYR A 194 -24.25 3.13 9.48
CA TYR A 194 -25.00 3.08 8.23
C TYR A 194 -25.89 1.84 8.12
N VAL A 195 -25.45 0.67 8.63
CA VAL A 195 -26.30 -0.53 8.71
C VAL A 195 -27.53 -0.29 9.58
N LEU A 196 -27.37 0.32 10.75
CA LEU A 196 -28.48 0.51 11.71
C LEU A 196 -29.50 1.56 11.28
N LYS A 197 -29.13 2.43 10.33
CA LYS A 197 -29.99 3.50 9.80
C LYS A 197 -30.80 3.06 8.57
N ILE A 198 -30.44 1.92 7.98
CA ILE A 198 -31.15 1.28 6.86
C ILE A 198 -32.34 0.50 7.40
#